data_AF-A0A353HT83-F1
#
_entry.id   AF-A0A353HT83-F1
#
_cell.length_a   1.000
_cell.length_b   1.000
_cell.length_c   1.000
_cell.angle_alpha   90.00
_cell.angle_beta   90.00
_cell.angle_gamma   90.00
#
_symmetry.space_group_name_H-M   'P 1'
#
loop_
_entity.id
_entity.type
_entity.pdbx_description
1 polymer ?
#
loop_
_entity_poly.entity_id
_entity_poly.type
_entity_poly.pdbx_seq_one_letter_code
_entity_poly.pdbx_strand_id
1 'polypeptide(L)'
;TAHAVRAASARGKLDAAPDDARFAVAVAAFGQRLRGEASLADYSYADIASLANEARGKDAEGYRAEFVRLVRMAESINKTSPVGQP
;
A
#
# COMPACT_ATOMS: atom_id res chain seq x y z
N THR A 1 -11.67 -7.40 24.86
CA THR A 1 -10.49 -8.29 25.04
C THR A 1 -9.24 -7.52 24.66
N ALA A 2 -8.26 -7.37 25.56
CA ALA A 2 -7.01 -6.71 25.22
C ALA A 2 -6.15 -7.65 24.35
N HIS A 3 -5.99 -7.33 23.07
CA HIS A 3 -5.06 -8.03 22.19
C HIS A 3 -3.66 -7.47 22.41
N ALA A 4 -3.00 -7.93 23.49
CA ALA A 4 -1.63 -7.53 23.77
C ALA A 4 -0.71 -7.90 22.61
N VAL A 5 0.14 -6.97 22.17
CA VAL A 5 1.20 -7.22 21.20
C VAL A 5 2.24 -8.11 21.88
N ARG A 6 2.35 -9.37 21.44
CA ARG A 6 3.30 -10.35 21.99
C ARG A 6 4.43 -10.62 21.00
N ALA A 7 5.60 -11.01 21.50
CA ALA A 7 6.71 -11.44 20.65
C ALA A 7 6.30 -12.58 19.69
N ALA A 8 5.46 -13.51 20.16
CA ALA A 8 4.94 -14.62 19.33
C ALA A 8 4.06 -14.18 18.14
N SER A 9 3.50 -12.97 18.18
CA SER A 9 2.74 -12.41 17.05
C SER A 9 3.63 -11.76 15.97
N ALA A 10 4.94 -11.63 16.22
CA ALA A 10 5.87 -11.14 15.20
C ALA A 10 5.90 -12.08 13.98
N ARG A 11 6.17 -11.49 12.81
CA ARG A 11 6.34 -12.20 11.54
C ARG A 11 7.66 -11.77 10.96
N GLY A 12 8.48 -12.73 10.54
CA GLY A 12 9.80 -12.46 9.97
C GLY A 12 9.77 -12.01 8.50
N LYS A 13 8.60 -12.09 7.86
CA LYS A 13 8.38 -11.68 6.46
C LYS A 13 7.04 -10.97 6.35
N LEU A 14 6.96 -9.96 5.48
CA LEU A 14 5.73 -9.22 5.24
C LEU A 14 4.62 -10.13 4.71
N ASP A 15 4.93 -11.04 3.79
CA ASP A 15 3.95 -11.94 3.18
C ASP A 15 3.34 -12.94 4.16
N ALA A 16 4.01 -13.19 5.28
CA ALA A 16 3.50 -14.03 6.37
C ALA A 16 2.61 -13.25 7.36
N ALA A 17 2.48 -11.94 7.18
CA ALA A 17 1.62 -11.09 8.00
C ALA A 17 0.14 -11.20 7.57
N PRO A 18 -0.81 -11.01 8.51
CA PRO A 18 -2.22 -10.99 8.17
C PRO A 18 -2.54 -9.92 7.12
N ASP A 19 -3.60 -10.17 6.33
CA ASP A 19 -4.07 -9.27 5.28
C ASP A 19 -4.26 -7.84 5.77
N ASP A 20 -4.80 -7.63 6.97
CA ASP A 20 -4.98 -6.31 7.56
C ASP A 20 -3.67 -5.55 7.76
N ALA A 21 -2.63 -6.25 8.22
CA ALA A 21 -1.32 -5.64 8.42
C ALA A 21 -0.66 -5.31 7.08
N ARG A 22 -0.69 -6.24 6.12
CA ARG A 22 -0.13 -6.03 4.78
C ARG A 22 -0.83 -4.88 4.05
N PHE A 23 -2.15 -4.79 4.16
CA PHE A 23 -2.93 -3.71 3.58
C PHE A 23 -2.66 -2.35 4.25
N ALA A 24 -2.56 -2.30 5.59
CA ALA A 24 -2.19 -1.08 6.30
C ALA A 24 -0.81 -0.57 5.88
N VAL A 25 0.15 -1.46 5.66
CA VAL A 25 1.47 -1.12 5.10
C VAL A 25 1.34 -0.54 3.69
N ALA A 26 0.51 -1.10 2.81
CA ALA A 26 0.27 -0.53 1.49
C ALA A 26 -0.32 0.89 1.56
N VAL A 27 -1.27 1.14 2.48
CA VAL A 27 -1.84 2.48 2.72
C VAL A 27 -0.78 3.47 3.19
N ALA A 28 0.07 3.07 4.14
CA ALA A 28 1.17 3.90 4.63
C ALA A 28 2.18 4.22 3.52
N ALA A 29 2.56 3.21 2.73
CA ALA A 29 3.47 3.36 1.60
C ALA A 29 2.90 4.33 0.54
N PHE A 30 1.60 4.24 0.25
CA PHE A 30 0.93 5.19 -0.64
C PHE A 30 1.02 6.64 -0.13
N GLY A 31 0.74 6.86 1.16
CA GLY A 31 0.85 8.20 1.75
C GLY A 31 2.28 8.75 1.73
N GLN A 32 3.29 7.91 2.01
CA GLN A 32 4.70 8.27 1.90
C GLN A 32 5.11 8.59 0.46
N ARG A 33 4.63 7.80 -0.50
CA ARG A 33 4.91 8.00 -1.93
C ARG A 33 4.29 9.29 -2.48
N LEU A 34 3.10 9.67 -2.01
CA LEU A 34 2.47 10.95 -2.35
C LEU A 34 3.23 12.16 -1.79
N ARG A 35 3.88 12.00 -0.63
CA ARG A 35 4.74 13.05 -0.04
C ARG A 35 6.13 13.15 -0.70
N GLY A 36 6.49 12.23 -1.58
CA GLY A 36 7.81 12.22 -2.22
C GLY A 36 8.95 11.80 -1.29
N GLU A 37 8.68 10.94 -0.30
CA GLU A 37 9.70 10.44 0.63
C GLU A 37 10.78 9.63 -0.13
N ALA A 38 12.05 10.04 -0.03
CA ALA A 38 13.15 9.43 -0.79
C ALA A 38 13.37 7.93 -0.47
N SER A 39 13.01 7.49 0.74
CA SER A 39 13.10 6.09 1.15
C SER A 39 12.18 5.15 0.35
N LEU A 40 11.18 5.69 -0.36
CA LEU A 40 10.30 4.93 -1.25
C LEU A 40 10.52 5.27 -2.73
N ALA A 41 11.65 5.85 -3.11
CA ALA A 41 11.94 6.17 -4.50
C ALA A 41 11.85 4.92 -5.42
N ASP A 42 12.32 3.77 -4.91
CA ASP A 42 12.32 2.50 -5.64
C ASP A 42 11.04 1.67 -5.44
N TYR A 43 10.08 2.16 -4.63
CA TYR A 43 8.82 1.47 -4.37
C TYR A 43 7.69 2.17 -5.13
N SER A 44 7.30 1.60 -6.27
CA SER A 44 6.40 2.25 -7.22
C SER A 44 4.93 2.19 -6.78
N TYR A 45 4.09 3.02 -7.40
CA TYR A 45 2.63 2.89 -7.26
C TYR A 45 2.13 1.51 -7.68
N ALA A 46 2.77 0.86 -8.66
CA ALA A 46 2.43 -0.49 -9.09
C ALA A 46 2.73 -1.52 -7.98
N ASP A 47 3.86 -1.39 -7.29
CA ASP A 47 4.23 -2.28 -6.18
C ASP A 47 3.25 -2.11 -5.01
N ILE A 48 2.89 -0.87 -4.68
CA ILE A 48 1.88 -0.54 -3.66
C ILE A 48 0.52 -1.16 -4.03
N ALA A 49 0.11 -1.03 -5.30
CA ALA A 49 -1.14 -1.62 -5.78
C ALA A 49 -1.12 -3.15 -5.73
N SER A 50 0.02 -3.79 -6.02
CA SER A 50 0.18 -5.25 -5.90
C SER A 50 0.03 -5.70 -4.46
N LEU A 51 0.76 -5.06 -3.53
CA LEU A 51 0.69 -5.38 -2.10
C LEU A 51 -0.73 -5.23 -1.56
N ALA A 52 -1.42 -4.13 -1.90
CA ALA A 52 -2.80 -3.91 -1.50
C ALA A 52 -3.77 -4.95 -2.07
N ASN A 53 -3.58 -5.35 -3.34
CA ASN A 53 -4.43 -6.33 -4.00
C ASN A 53 -4.24 -7.74 -3.43
N GLU A 54 -3.00 -8.14 -3.12
CA GLU A 54 -2.67 -9.40 -2.45
C GLU A 54 -3.16 -9.45 -0.99
N ALA A 55 -3.37 -8.29 -0.39
CA ALA A 55 -3.89 -8.10 0.98
C ALA A 55 -5.38 -7.71 1.02
N ARG A 56 -6.11 -7.92 -0.09
CA ARG A 56 -7.52 -7.54 -0.21
C ARG A 56 -8.43 -8.38 0.68
N GLY A 57 -8.10 -9.65 0.90
CA GLY A 57 -8.93 -10.57 1.67
C GLY A 57 -10.33 -10.72 1.06
N LYS A 58 -11.36 -10.85 1.91
CA LYS A 58 -12.76 -11.02 1.47
C LYS A 58 -13.38 -9.77 0.86
N ASP A 59 -13.00 -8.59 1.34
CA ASP A 59 -13.38 -7.28 0.77
C ASP A 59 -14.88 -7.16 0.42
N ALA A 60 -15.77 -7.54 1.36
CA ALA A 60 -17.21 -7.66 1.10
C ALA A 60 -17.84 -6.34 0.60
N GLU A 61 -17.38 -5.21 1.13
CA GLU A 61 -17.86 -3.86 0.75
C GLU A 61 -17.00 -3.22 -0.37
N GLY A 62 -15.97 -3.90 -0.86
CA GLY A 62 -15.15 -3.45 -1.99
C GLY A 62 -14.16 -2.31 -1.70
N TYR A 63 -14.05 -1.83 -0.46
CA TYR A 63 -13.19 -0.69 -0.11
C TYR A 63 -11.71 -0.91 -0.42
N ARG A 64 -11.21 -2.14 -0.27
CA ARG A 64 -9.80 -2.44 -0.55
C ARG A 64 -9.55 -2.50 -2.04
N ALA A 65 -10.50 -3.01 -2.83
CA ALA A 65 -10.47 -2.89 -4.28
C ALA A 65 -10.51 -1.43 -4.75
N GLU A 66 -11.33 -0.56 -4.13
CA GLU A 66 -11.36 0.87 -4.44
C GLU A 66 -10.02 1.54 -4.15
N PHE A 67 -9.37 1.18 -3.03
CA PHE A 67 -8.03 1.68 -2.73
C PHE A 67 -7.02 1.28 -3.82
N VAL A 68 -7.03 0.02 -4.28
CA VAL A 68 -6.17 -0.43 -5.39
C VAL A 68 -6.41 0.39 -6.66
N ARG A 69 -7.68 0.70 -6.98
CA ARG A 69 -8.04 1.57 -8.12
C ARG A 69 -7.46 2.98 -7.95
N LEU A 70 -7.58 3.57 -6.77
CA LEU A 70 -7.05 4.88 -6.45
C LEU A 70 -5.52 4.95 -6.66
N VAL A 71 -4.78 3.94 -6.18
CA VAL A 71 -3.32 3.89 -6.34
C VAL A 71 -2.93 3.84 -7.83
N ARG A 72 -3.61 3.02 -8.63
CA ARG A 72 -3.37 2.93 -10.09
C ARG A 72 -3.71 4.24 -10.81
N MET A 73 -4.72 4.96 -10.34
CA MET A 73 -5.06 6.28 -10.87
C MET A 73 -3.94 7.28 -10.60
N ALA A 74 -3.40 7.32 -9.38
CA ALA A 74 -2.26 8.15 -9.04
C ALA A 74 -1.02 7.82 -9.89
N GLU A 75 -0.78 6.53 -10.16
CA GLU A 75 0.26 6.10 -11.10
C GLU A 75 0.06 6.70 -12.50
N SER A 76 -1.16 6.62 -13.02
CA SER A 76 -1.49 7.15 -14.35
C SER A 76 -1.27 8.66 -14.43
N ILE A 77 -1.71 9.40 -13.41
CA ILE A 77 -1.54 10.86 -13.33
C ILE A 77 -0.04 11.21 -13.30
N ASN A 78 0.73 10.52 -12.45
CA ASN A 78 2.17 10.72 -12.31
C ASN A 78 2.95 10.42 -13.61
N LYS A 79 2.46 9.49 -14.45
CA LYS A 79 3.05 9.22 -15.78
C LYS A 79 2.67 10.27 -16.82
N THR A 80 1.49 10.87 -16.69
CA THR A 80 0.99 11.88 -17.64
C THR A 80 1.42 13.30 -17.35
N SER A 81 1.95 13.60 -16.15
CA SER A 81 2.61 14.87 -15.88
C SER A 81 3.88 14.96 -16.74
N PRO A 82 3.94 15.84 -17.75
CA PRO A 82 5.20 16.14 -18.40
C PRO A 82 6.12 16.69 -17.31
N VAL A 83 7.39 16.29 -17.38
CA VAL A 83 8.50 17.00 -16.73
C VAL A 83 8.21 18.51 -16.73
N GLY A 84 8.42 19.14 -15.58
CA GLY A 84 8.16 20.56 -15.37
C GLY A 84 8.54 21.42 -16.58
N GLN A 85 7.62 22.30 -16.95
CA GLN A 85 7.91 23.48 -17.74
C GLN A 85 7.41 24.68 -16.94
N PRO A 86 8.16 25.79 -17.00
CA PRO A 86 9.24 26.15 -16.08
C PRO A 86 8.79 26.78 -14.76
#